data_AF-A0A3B8PPV6-F1
#
_entry.id   AF-A0A3B8PPV6-F1
#
_cell.length_a   1.000
_cell.length_b   1.000
_cell.length_c   1.000
_cell.angle_alpha   90.00
_cell.angle_beta   90.00
_cell.angle_gamma   90.00
#
_symmetry.space_group_name_H-M   'P 1'
#
loop_
_entity.id
_entity.type
_entity.pdbx_description
1 polymer ?
#
loop_
_entity_poly.entity_id
_entity_poly.type
_entity_poly.pdbx_seq_one_letter_code
_entity_poly.pdbx_strand_id
1 'polypeptide(L)'
;MDPRQQYLQTITRRHFLRDSHVGLGALALGGLAAGTATADPRQPQIPPLPGRAKHVIYLHMAGSPPQHELFDFKPALLRHNMQPCP
;
A
#
# COMPACT_ATOMS: atom_id res chain seq x y z
N MET A 1 16.61 23.92 -53.09
CA MET A 1 15.91 23.10 -52.09
C MET A 1 16.96 22.26 -51.39
N ASP A 2 17.07 22.32 -50.07
CA ASP A 2 18.07 21.56 -49.32
C ASP A 2 17.64 20.08 -49.26
N PRO A 3 18.45 19.14 -49.77
CA PRO A 3 18.11 17.71 -49.78
C PRO A 3 17.92 17.13 -48.37
N ARG A 4 18.58 17.69 -47.34
CA ARG A 4 18.40 17.25 -45.96
C ARG A 4 17.00 17.56 -45.43
N GLN A 5 16.45 18.71 -45.80
CA GLN A 5 15.10 19.10 -45.37
C GLN A 5 14.04 18.21 -45.99
N GLN A 6 14.19 17.84 -47.27
CA GLN A 6 13.26 16.92 -47.94
C GLN A 6 13.30 15.52 -47.31
N TYR A 7 14.48 15.02 -46.93
CA TYR A 7 14.61 13.76 -46.20
C TYR A 7 13.91 13.79 -44.83
N LEU A 8 14.07 14.86 -44.06
CA LEU A 8 13.40 14.99 -42.76
C LEU A 8 11.86 15.05 -42.91
N GLN A 9 11.35 15.61 -44.00
CA GLN A 9 9.92 15.66 -44.30
C GLN A 9 9.32 14.29 -44.66
N THR A 10 10.13 13.32 -45.12
CA THR A 10 9.65 11.95 -45.41
C THR A 10 9.62 11.06 -44.17
N ILE A 11 10.29 11.46 -43.08
CA ILE A 11 10.25 10.76 -41.79
C ILE A 11 8.92 11.03 -41.10
N THR A 12 8.02 10.05 -41.20
CA THR A 12 6.72 10.08 -40.50
C THR A 12 6.81 9.48 -39.09
N ARG A 13 5.77 9.72 -38.27
CA ARG A 13 5.63 9.10 -36.93
C ARG A 13 5.76 7.57 -36.95
N ARG A 14 5.37 6.92 -38.06
CA ARG A 14 5.50 5.47 -38.23
C ARG A 14 6.95 5.01 -38.30
N HIS A 15 7.83 5.79 -38.93
CA HIS A 15 9.27 5.51 -38.97
C HIS A 15 9.89 5.67 -37.57
N PHE A 16 9.55 6.76 -36.87
CA PHE A 16 10.01 6.99 -35.50
C PHE A 16 9.62 5.84 -34.56
N LEU A 17 8.35 5.42 -34.59
CA LEU A 17 7.92 4.27 -33.80
C LEU A 17 8.69 3.03 -34.22
N ARG A 18 8.73 2.70 -35.53
CA ARG A 18 9.49 1.56 -36.12
C ARG A 18 10.90 1.44 -35.57
N ASP A 19 11.64 2.54 -35.55
CA ASP A 19 13.06 2.54 -35.24
C ASP A 19 13.33 2.63 -33.73
N SER A 20 12.38 3.14 -32.94
CA SER A 20 12.54 3.34 -31.48
C SER A 20 12.04 2.18 -30.60
N HIS A 21 11.40 1.16 -31.18
CA HIS A 21 10.77 0.07 -30.41
C HIS A 21 11.74 -0.69 -29.50
N VAL A 22 12.98 -0.92 -29.95
CA VAL A 22 13.97 -1.69 -29.17
C VAL A 22 14.42 -0.90 -27.93
N GLY A 23 14.65 0.40 -28.06
CA GLY A 23 15.03 1.27 -26.94
C GLY A 23 13.93 1.40 -25.89
N LEU A 24 12.68 1.61 -26.34
CA LEU A 24 11.52 1.64 -25.44
C LEU A 24 11.29 0.30 -24.73
N GLY A 25 11.48 -0.82 -25.45
CA GLY A 25 11.41 -2.16 -24.87
C GLY A 25 12.51 -2.42 -23.84
N ALA A 26 13.74 -1.98 -24.09
CA ALA A 26 14.86 -2.11 -23.16
C ALA A 26 14.63 -1.28 -21.87
N LEU A 27 14.07 -0.07 -21.98
CA LEU A 27 13.69 0.74 -20.81
C LEU A 27 12.56 0.08 -20.00
N ALA A 28 11.55 -0.45 -20.67
CA ALA A 28 10.46 -1.18 -20.01
C ALA A 28 10.98 -2.44 -19.29
N LEU A 29 11.85 -3.22 -19.97
CA LEU A 29 12.49 -4.39 -19.38
C LEU A 29 13.39 -4.01 -18.20
N GLY A 30 14.12 -2.90 -18.28
CA GLY A 30 14.90 -2.36 -17.17
C GLY A 30 14.05 -2.02 -15.95
N GLY A 31 12.86 -1.44 -16.15
CA GLY A 31 11.90 -1.19 -15.06
C GLY A 31 11.33 -2.46 -14.45
N LEU A 32 10.98 -3.45 -15.27
CA LEU A 32 10.49 -4.76 -14.80
C LEU A 32 11.58 -5.56 -14.08
N ALA A 33 12.81 -5.53 -14.59
CA ALA A 33 13.96 -6.16 -13.96
C ALA A 33 14.34 -5.44 -12.66
N ALA A 34 14.24 -4.11 -12.61
CA ALA A 34 14.45 -3.34 -11.38
C ALA A 34 13.38 -3.61 -10.32
N GLY A 35 12.15 -3.97 -10.72
CA GLY A 35 11.09 -4.44 -9.81
C GLY A 35 11.39 -5.77 -9.11
N THR A 36 12.44 -6.49 -9.51
CA THR A 36 12.93 -7.69 -8.82
C THR A 36 13.97 -7.37 -7.73
N ALA A 37 14.30 -6.08 -7.51
CA ALA A 37 15.03 -5.64 -6.32
C ALA A 37 14.14 -5.81 -5.09
N THR A 38 14.08 -7.06 -4.60
CA THR A 38 13.80 -7.48 -3.22
C THR A 38 13.05 -6.45 -2.36
N ALA A 39 11.84 -6.08 -2.76
CA ALA A 39 10.89 -5.50 -1.84
C ALA A 39 10.45 -6.66 -0.95
N ASP A 40 11.17 -6.87 0.15
CA ASP A 40 10.74 -7.81 1.18
C ASP A 40 9.33 -7.37 1.60
N PRO A 41 8.28 -8.21 1.39
CA PRO A 41 6.92 -7.85 1.78
C PRO A 41 6.78 -7.58 3.29
N ARG A 42 7.80 -7.95 4.08
CA ARG A 42 7.90 -7.74 5.52
C ARG A 42 8.79 -6.55 5.89
N GLN A 43 9.42 -5.86 4.94
CA GLN A 43 10.17 -4.66 5.24
C GLN A 43 9.19 -3.59 5.76
N PRO A 44 9.40 -3.08 7.00
CA PRO A 44 8.59 -2.00 7.51
C PRO A 44 8.79 -0.79 6.60
N GLN A 45 7.75 -0.46 5.82
CA GLN A 45 7.75 0.78 5.07
C GLN A 45 7.65 1.92 6.09
N ILE A 46 8.77 2.61 6.31
CA ILE A 46 8.76 3.82 7.13
C ILE A 46 7.90 4.84 6.38
N PRO A 47 6.77 5.29 6.94
CA PRO A 47 5.96 6.30 6.30
C PRO A 47 6.81 7.56 6.11
N PRO A 48 6.81 8.19 4.91
CA PRO A 48 7.64 9.36 4.64
C PRO A 48 7.28 10.59 5.51
N LEU A 49 6.15 10.54 6.24
CA LEU A 49 5.74 11.57 7.19
C LEU A 49 5.22 10.93 8.49
N PRO A 50 5.36 11.61 9.65
CA PRO A 50 4.72 11.16 10.88
C PRO A 50 3.20 11.10 10.68
N GLY A 51 2.63 9.90 10.83
CA GLY A 51 1.19 9.69 10.65
C GLY A 51 0.40 10.43 11.72
N ARG A 52 -0.49 11.34 11.30
CA ARG A 52 -1.46 11.99 12.20
C ARG A 52 -2.71 11.10 12.27
N ALA A 53 -3.03 10.58 13.46
CA ALA A 53 -4.28 9.86 13.68
C ALA A 53 -5.46 10.81 13.43
N LYS A 54 -6.30 10.49 12.45
CA LYS A 54 -7.48 11.31 12.10
C LYS A 54 -8.70 10.94 12.95
N HIS A 55 -8.82 9.69 13.34
CA HIS A 55 -9.94 9.16 14.13
C HIS A 55 -9.46 8.11 15.12
N VAL A 56 -10.03 8.13 16.33
CA VAL A 56 -9.84 7.13 17.37
C VAL A 56 -11.19 6.47 17.62
N ILE A 57 -11.30 5.17 17.35
CA ILE A 57 -12.52 4.40 17.60
C ILE A 57 -12.32 3.65 18.92
N TYR A 58 -13.05 4.04 19.96
CA TYR A 58 -13.06 3.36 21.26
C TYR A 58 -14.31 2.49 21.37
N LEU A 59 -14.13 1.19 21.47
CA LEU A 59 -15.22 0.21 21.62
C LEU A 59 -15.22 -0.29 23.06
N HIS A 60 -16.17 0.20 23.87
CA HIS A 60 -16.43 -0.36 25.19
C HIS A 60 -17.43 -1.51 25.05
N MET A 61 -16.91 -2.73 24.88
CA MET A 61 -17.73 -3.93 24.77
C MET A 61 -18.05 -4.49 26.16
N ALA A 62 -18.89 -3.77 26.90
CA ALA A 62 -19.46 -4.28 28.14
C ALA A 62 -20.50 -5.36 27.83
N GLY A 63 -20.34 -6.57 28.39
CA GLY A 63 -21.35 -7.63 28.27
C GLY A 63 -20.82 -9.05 28.06
N SER A 64 -19.54 -9.22 27.70
CA SER A 64 -18.90 -10.54 27.68
C SER A 64 -17.79 -10.60 28.73
N PRO A 65 -17.67 -11.70 29.49
CA PRO A 65 -16.47 -11.94 30.27
C PRO A 65 -15.27 -12.01 29.30
N PRO A 66 -14.14 -11.38 29.62
CA PRO A 66 -12.94 -11.54 28.81
C PRO A 66 -12.46 -12.99 28.89
N GLN A 67 -11.71 -13.45 27.88
CA GLN A 67 -11.30 -14.86 27.75
C GLN A 67 -10.61 -15.42 29.01
N HIS A 68 -9.86 -14.58 29.73
CA HIS A 68 -9.15 -14.98 30.95
C HIS A 68 -10.03 -15.05 32.20
N GLU A 69 -11.30 -14.61 32.14
CA GLU A 69 -12.23 -14.62 33.26
C GLU A 69 -13.33 -15.68 33.17
N LEU A 70 -13.34 -16.50 32.11
CA LEU A 70 -14.40 -17.51 31.90
C LEU A 70 -14.49 -18.57 33.01
N PHE A 71 -13.35 -18.89 33.64
CA PHE A 71 -13.24 -20.01 34.58
C PHE A 71 -12.84 -19.57 35.99
N ASP A 72 -12.74 -18.27 36.24
CA ASP A 72 -12.38 -17.73 37.56
C ASP A 72 -13.65 -17.33 38.33
N PHE A 73 -13.86 -17.97 39.47
CA PHE A 73 -15.03 -17.68 40.30
C PHE A 73 -14.80 -16.39 41.09
N LYS A 74 -15.52 -15.33 40.68
CA LYS A 74 -15.46 -14.01 41.31
C LYS A 74 -16.72 -13.72 42.12
N PRO A 75 -16.73 -13.96 43.45
CA PRO A 75 -17.91 -13.71 44.29
C PRO A 75 -18.31 -12.24 44.31
N ALA A 76 -17.38 -11.32 44.08
CA ALA A 76 -17.68 -9.89 43.98
C ALA A 76 -18.62 -9.57 42.80
N LEU A 77 -18.48 -10.23 41.65
CA LEU A 77 -19.35 -10.02 40.48
C LEU A 77 -20.80 -10.42 40.78
N LEU A 78 -21.00 -11.48 41.57
CA LEU A 78 -22.33 -11.89 42.01
C LEU A 78 -22.97 -10.83 42.93
N ARG A 79 -22.18 -10.21 43.81
CA ARG A 79 -22.65 -9.17 44.75
C ARG A 79 -23.06 -7.88 44.05
N HIS A 80 -22.39 -7.55 42.95
CA HIS A 80 -22.64 -6.34 42.17
C HIS A 80 -23.52 -6.60 40.92
N ASN A 81 -24.12 -7.78 40.82
CA ASN A 81 -25.04 -8.09 39.72
C ASN A 81 -26.20 -7.08 39.70
N MET A 82 -26.57 -6.60 38.50
CA MET A 82 -27.62 -5.60 38.26
C MET A 82 -27.37 -4.20 38.85
N GLN A 83 -26.16 -3.90 39.32
CA GLN A 83 -25.78 -2.54 39.70
C GLN A 83 -25.23 -1.78 38.48
N PRO A 84 -25.48 -0.47 38.37
CA PRO A 84 -24.87 0.32 37.32
C PRO A 84 -23.35 0.26 37.42
N CYS A 85 -22.67 -0.04 36.30
CA CYS A 85 -21.22 0.09 36.23
C CYS A 85 -20.82 1.55 36.50
N PRO A 86 -19.79 1.80 37.33
CA PRO A 86 -19.23 3.14 37.55
C PRO A 86 -18.62 3.73 36.27
#